data_AF-A0A8C3JD47-F1
#
_entry.id   AF-A0A8C3JD47-F1
#
_cell.length_a   1.000
_cell.length_b   1.000
_cell.length_c   1.000
_cell.angle_alpha   90.00
_cell.angle_beta   90.00
_cell.angle_gamma   90.00
#
_symmetry.space_group_name_H-M   'P 1'
#
loop_
_entity.id
_entity.type
_entity.pdbx_description
1 polymer ?
#
loop_
_entity_poly.entity_id
_entity_poly.type
_entity_poly.pdbx_seq_one_letter_code
_entity_poly.pdbx_strand_id
1 'polypeptide(L)'
;MNASMLSYILFSCLLLSVQAQNCRVREIIWYTNRLLEEGSLGCPCRETAGSSCSCLPIAEPGHELACFVEGTEHMLKTNSPSNKTIALLNRTFQVQRDRNLCESLARGKQCQYKTKGDVKEFLNKILRTYQSINQRRS
;
A
#
# COMPACT_ATOMS: atom_id res chain seq x y z
N MET A 1 33.80 27.08 17.97
CA MET A 1 33.10 26.45 16.82
C MET A 1 32.88 27.52 15.76
N ASN A 2 33.52 27.41 14.59
CA ASN A 2 33.41 28.41 13.53
C ASN A 2 32.04 28.31 12.82
N ALA A 3 31.44 29.44 12.49
CA ALA A 3 30.17 29.54 11.75
C ALA A 3 30.18 28.71 10.44
N SER A 4 31.35 28.56 9.83
CA SER A 4 31.60 27.76 8.63
C SER A 4 31.36 26.27 8.83
N MET A 5 31.69 25.71 10.00
CA MET A 5 31.46 24.29 10.32
C MET A 5 29.98 24.01 10.55
N LEU A 6 29.25 24.96 11.15
CA LEU A 6 27.81 24.83 11.37
C LEU A 6 27.02 24.84 10.05
N SER A 7 27.44 25.71 9.11
CA SER A 7 26.85 25.76 7.77
C SER A 7 27.02 24.44 7.00
N TYR A 8 28.21 23.84 7.05
CA TYR A 8 28.47 22.53 6.43
C TYR A 8 27.64 21.40 7.04
N ILE A 9 27.46 21.40 8.37
CA ILE A 9 26.64 20.40 9.06
C ILE A 9 25.16 20.57 8.68
N LEU A 10 24.64 21.80 8.67
CA LEU A 10 23.25 22.08 8.28
C LEU A 10 22.98 21.71 6.82
N PHE A 11 23.90 22.02 5.90
CA PHE A 11 23.76 21.66 4.50
C PHE A 11 23.85 20.15 4.27
N SER A 12 24.72 19.46 5.03
CA SER A 12 24.85 17.99 4.98
C SER A 12 23.61 17.27 5.52
N CYS A 13 22.97 17.81 6.56
CA CYS A 13 21.69 17.30 7.07
C CYS A 13 20.53 17.48 6.08
N LEU A 14 20.50 18.59 5.32
CA LEU A 14 19.49 18.85 4.28
C LEU A 14 19.61 17.90 3.08
N LEU A 15 20.83 17.47 2.73
CA LEU A 15 21.06 16.53 1.63
C LEU A 15 20.74 15.08 2.02
N LEU A 16 20.83 14.73 3.29
CA LEU A 16 20.46 13.39 3.81
C LEU A 16 18.95 13.17 3.89
N SER A 17 18.11 14.20 3.77
CA SER A 17 16.65 14.07 3.75
C SER A 17 16.08 13.50 2.45
N VAL A 18 16.90 13.32 1.40
CA VAL A 18 16.46 12.59 0.21
C VAL A 18 16.68 11.09 0.44
N GLN A 19 15.93 10.51 1.37
CA GLN A 19 15.77 9.07 1.38
C GLN A 19 15.04 8.70 0.09
N ALA A 20 15.78 8.15 -0.88
CA ALA A 20 15.19 7.55 -2.06
C ALA A 20 14.21 6.47 -1.59
N GLN A 21 12.93 6.82 -1.59
CA GLN A 21 11.87 5.98 -1.06
C GLN A 21 11.88 4.68 -1.86
N ASN A 22 12.44 3.59 -1.36
CA ASN A 22 12.68 2.41 -2.19
C ASN A 22 11.42 1.53 -2.26
N CYS A 23 10.36 2.06 -2.89
CA CYS A 23 9.10 1.33 -3.08
C CYS A 23 9.18 0.43 -4.30
N ARG A 24 8.61 -0.77 -4.18
CA ARG A 24 8.44 -1.78 -5.23
C ARG A 24 7.28 -1.41 -6.18
N VAL A 25 7.27 -0.15 -6.64
CA VAL A 25 6.14 0.49 -7.32
C VAL A 25 5.67 -0.30 -8.54
N ARG A 26 6.60 -0.68 -9.42
CA ARG A 26 6.30 -1.37 -10.68
C ARG A 26 5.61 -2.71 -10.46
N GLU A 27 6.11 -3.51 -9.52
CA GLU A 27 5.56 -4.83 -9.19
C GLU A 27 4.14 -4.69 -8.63
N ILE A 28 3.94 -3.73 -7.72
CA ILE A 28 2.63 -3.49 -7.10
C ILE A 28 1.60 -3.05 -8.11
N ILE A 29 1.93 -2.09 -9.00
CA ILE A 29 1.04 -1.67 -10.08
C ILE A 29 0.69 -2.86 -10.98
N TRP A 30 1.67 -3.67 -11.35
CA TRP A 30 1.45 -4.83 -12.22
C TRP A 30 0.51 -5.87 -11.59
N TYR A 31 0.78 -6.31 -10.36
CA TYR A 31 -0.10 -7.27 -9.67
C TYR A 31 -1.50 -6.70 -9.46
N THR A 32 -1.61 -5.42 -9.13
CA THR A 32 -2.91 -4.78 -8.88
C THR A 32 -3.74 -4.69 -10.16
N ASN A 33 -3.14 -4.30 -11.28
CA ASN A 33 -3.83 -4.29 -12.58
C ASN A 33 -4.31 -5.68 -12.97
N ARG A 34 -3.46 -6.70 -12.80
CA ARG A 34 -3.83 -8.09 -13.06
C ARG A 34 -5.04 -8.54 -12.24
N LEU A 35 -5.09 -8.18 -10.94
CA LEU A 35 -6.25 -8.50 -10.09
C LEU A 35 -7.52 -7.72 -10.50
N LEU A 36 -7.38 -6.51 -11.01
CA LEU A 36 -8.49 -5.72 -11.54
C LEU A 36 -9.03 -6.31 -12.86
N GLU A 37 -8.15 -6.83 -13.71
CA GLU A 37 -8.50 -7.50 -14.98
C GLU A 37 -9.15 -8.88 -14.76
N GLU A 38 -8.69 -9.64 -13.77
CA GLU A 38 -9.20 -10.98 -13.44
C GLU A 38 -10.65 -10.97 -12.89
N GLY A 39 -11.25 -9.79 -12.69
CA GLY A 39 -12.70 -9.66 -12.51
C GLY A 39 -13.23 -10.34 -11.25
N SER A 40 -12.74 -9.96 -10.07
CA SER A 40 -13.29 -10.41 -8.79
C SER A 40 -14.56 -9.62 -8.42
N LEU A 41 -15.71 -10.18 -8.81
CA LEU A 41 -17.05 -10.13 -8.19
C LEU A 41 -17.22 -9.07 -7.07
N GLY A 42 -17.62 -7.87 -7.46
CA GLY A 42 -18.02 -6.81 -6.53
C GLY A 42 -19.39 -7.15 -5.93
N CYS A 43 -19.40 -7.68 -4.72
CA CYS A 43 -20.62 -7.66 -3.92
C CYS A 43 -20.66 -6.35 -3.12
N PRO A 44 -21.85 -5.83 -2.81
CA PRO A 44 -21.96 -4.65 -1.95
C PRO A 44 -21.38 -4.94 -0.57
N CYS A 45 -20.52 -4.06 -0.07
CA CYS A 45 -19.97 -4.12 1.30
C CYS A 45 -21.02 -3.68 2.36
N ARG A 46 -22.25 -4.21 2.23
CA ARG A 46 -23.41 -3.95 3.10
C ARG A 46 -24.24 -5.20 3.42
N GLU A 47 -23.99 -6.35 2.80
CA GLU A 47 -24.78 -7.55 3.05
C GLU A 47 -24.38 -8.24 4.36
N THR A 48 -25.16 -7.99 5.41
CA THR A 48 -25.20 -8.80 6.63
C THR A 48 -25.95 -10.11 6.36
N ALA A 49 -25.28 -11.11 5.77
CA ALA A 49 -25.48 -12.55 6.00
C ALA A 49 -24.84 -13.37 4.87
N GLY A 50 -23.89 -14.25 5.22
CA GLY A 50 -23.58 -15.46 4.45
C GLY A 50 -22.90 -15.36 3.09
N SER A 51 -22.58 -14.17 2.56
CA SER A 51 -21.88 -14.04 1.28
C SER A 51 -20.34 -14.03 1.46
N SER A 52 -19.61 -14.63 0.52
CA SER A 52 -18.13 -14.73 0.48
C SER A 52 -17.42 -13.40 0.21
N CYS A 53 -18.10 -12.28 0.47
CA CYS A 53 -17.72 -10.97 -0.02
C CYS A 53 -16.92 -10.21 1.04
N SER A 54 -15.66 -9.97 0.73
CA SER A 54 -14.70 -9.34 1.63
C SER A 54 -14.86 -7.82 1.64
N CYS A 55 -15.33 -7.27 2.77
CA CYS A 55 -15.28 -5.83 3.06
C CYS A 55 -13.86 -5.43 3.49
N LEU A 56 -13.15 -4.72 2.62
CA LEU A 56 -11.74 -4.38 2.79
C LEU A 56 -11.53 -2.94 3.29
N PRO A 57 -10.48 -2.67 4.09
CA PRO A 57 -10.24 -1.34 4.65
C PRO A 57 -9.81 -0.32 3.59
N ILE A 58 -10.46 0.85 3.54
CA ILE A 58 -10.02 1.97 2.70
C ILE A 58 -9.13 2.89 3.53
N ALA A 59 -7.82 2.79 3.29
CA ALA A 59 -6.80 3.37 4.14
C ALA A 59 -6.87 4.90 4.25
N GLU A 60 -6.69 5.39 5.48
CA GLU A 60 -6.37 6.78 5.76
C GLU A 60 -4.93 7.14 5.36
N PRO A 61 -4.65 8.43 5.05
CA PRO A 61 -3.31 8.87 4.65
C PRO A 61 -2.23 8.57 5.70
N GLY A 62 -1.13 7.93 5.29
CA GLY A 62 -0.05 7.49 6.17
C GLY A 62 -0.22 6.10 6.77
N HIS A 63 -1.39 5.46 6.62
CA HIS A 63 -1.70 4.12 7.11
C HIS A 63 -1.89 3.11 5.96
N GLU A 64 -1.60 3.51 4.73
CA GLU A 64 -1.84 2.73 3.53
C GLU A 64 -1.14 1.37 3.58
N LEU A 65 0.16 1.34 3.91
CA LEU A 65 0.91 0.09 3.85
C LEU A 65 0.37 -0.95 4.83
N ALA A 66 -0.01 -0.53 6.04
CA ALA A 66 -0.59 -1.42 7.04
C ALA A 66 -1.94 -1.97 6.57
N CYS A 67 -2.81 -1.12 6.03
CA CYS A 67 -4.10 -1.53 5.48
C CYS A 67 -3.98 -2.41 4.24
N PHE A 68 -2.97 -2.19 3.41
CA PHE A 68 -2.72 -3.02 2.23
C PHE A 68 -2.29 -4.42 2.62
N VAL A 69 -1.46 -4.58 3.66
CA VAL A 69 -1.13 -5.91 4.21
C VAL A 69 -2.38 -6.58 4.78
N GLU A 70 -3.13 -5.90 5.65
CA GLU A 70 -4.33 -6.48 6.28
C GLU A 70 -5.38 -6.89 5.25
N GLY A 71 -5.69 -5.99 4.30
CA GLY A 71 -6.70 -6.25 3.28
C GLY A 71 -6.31 -7.40 2.35
N THR A 72 -5.05 -7.46 1.90
CA THR A 72 -4.60 -8.57 1.04
C THR A 72 -4.45 -9.89 1.81
N GLU A 73 -4.17 -9.86 3.11
CA GLU A 73 -4.23 -11.06 3.96
C GLU A 73 -5.66 -11.58 4.09
N HIS A 74 -6.63 -10.68 4.25
CA HIS A 74 -8.04 -11.06 4.27
C HIS A 74 -8.48 -11.67 2.93
N MET A 75 -8.06 -11.09 1.80
CA MET A 75 -8.34 -11.63 0.46
C MET A 75 -7.81 -13.06 0.26
N LEU A 76 -6.65 -13.40 0.84
CA LEU A 76 -6.08 -14.76 0.76
C LEU A 76 -6.92 -15.80 1.50
N LYS A 77 -7.60 -15.40 2.58
CA LYS A 77 -8.47 -16.29 3.37
C LYS A 77 -9.75 -16.67 2.61
N THR A 78 -10.12 -15.91 1.60
CA THR A 78 -11.36 -16.10 0.82
C THR A 78 -11.28 -17.10 -0.35
N ASN A 79 -10.28 -18.00 -0.42
CA ASN A 79 -10.16 -19.06 -1.45
C ASN A 79 -10.44 -18.58 -2.90
N SER A 80 -9.81 -17.46 -3.28
CA SER A 80 -9.97 -16.88 -4.62
C SER A 80 -9.11 -17.64 -5.66
N PRO A 81 -9.59 -17.81 -6.91
CA PRO A 81 -8.75 -18.34 -8.01
C PRO A 81 -7.48 -17.51 -8.25
N SER A 82 -7.49 -16.24 -7.87
CA SER A 82 -6.35 -15.32 -7.97
C SER A 82 -5.37 -15.40 -6.78
N ASN A 83 -5.48 -16.40 -5.90
CA ASN A 83 -4.71 -16.51 -4.66
C ASN A 83 -3.18 -16.37 -4.86
N LYS A 84 -2.63 -16.87 -5.97
CA LYS A 84 -1.19 -16.71 -6.27
C LYS A 84 -0.79 -15.24 -6.48
N THR A 85 -1.58 -14.50 -7.26
CA THR A 85 -1.33 -13.07 -7.53
C THR A 85 -1.52 -12.25 -6.27
N ILE A 86 -2.56 -12.54 -5.48
CA ILE A 86 -2.81 -11.90 -4.17
C ILE A 86 -1.66 -12.17 -3.21
N ALA A 87 -1.11 -13.39 -3.17
CA ALA A 87 0.00 -13.75 -2.30
C ALA A 87 1.28 -12.99 -2.65
N LEU A 88 1.58 -12.84 -3.95
CA LEU A 88 2.72 -12.05 -4.42
C LEU A 88 2.55 -10.56 -4.07
N LEU A 89 1.35 -10.01 -4.23
CA LEU A 89 1.04 -8.64 -3.86
C LEU A 89 1.19 -8.41 -2.35
N ASN A 90 0.58 -9.26 -1.52
CA ASN A 90 0.70 -9.21 -0.06
C ASN A 90 2.17 -9.30 0.40
N ARG A 91 2.92 -10.28 -0.13
CA ARG A 91 4.35 -10.44 0.18
C ARG A 91 5.14 -9.18 -0.15
N THR A 92 4.81 -8.50 -1.26
CA THR A 92 5.48 -7.24 -1.62
C THR A 92 5.20 -6.16 -0.58
N PHE A 93 3.96 -6.03 -0.09
CA PHE A 93 3.65 -5.11 1.00
C PHE A 93 4.35 -5.47 2.31
N GLN A 94 4.39 -6.74 2.69
CA GLN A 94 5.09 -7.19 3.89
C GLN A 94 6.58 -6.85 3.84
N VAL A 95 7.26 -7.15 2.72
CA VAL A 95 8.67 -6.81 2.54
C VAL A 95 8.91 -5.31 2.67
N GLN A 96 8.04 -4.47 2.12
CA GLN A 96 8.16 -3.02 2.28
C GLN A 96 7.98 -2.60 3.74
N ARG A 97 6.99 -3.18 4.44
CA ARG A 97 6.72 -2.87 5.84
C ARG A 97 7.90 -3.28 6.73
N ASP A 98 8.37 -4.50 6.59
CA ASP A 98 9.41 -5.09 7.45
C ASP A 98 10.77 -4.40 7.24
N ARG A 99 11.00 -3.83 6.05
CA ARG A 99 12.21 -3.07 5.72
C ARG A 99 12.05 -1.56 5.90
N ASN A 100 10.94 -1.08 6.46
CA ASN A 100 10.60 0.35 6.59
C ASN A 100 10.74 1.13 5.27
N LEU A 101 10.38 0.49 4.16
CA LEU A 101 10.33 1.13 2.86
C LEU A 101 9.00 1.87 2.70
N CYS A 102 8.96 2.81 1.77
CA CYS A 102 7.76 3.60 1.51
C CYS A 102 7.29 4.42 2.71
N GLU A 103 8.17 5.14 3.40
CA GLU A 103 7.84 5.90 4.61
C GLU A 103 6.55 6.74 4.49
N SER A 104 6.29 7.36 3.34
CA SER A 104 5.06 8.16 3.16
C SER A 104 3.76 7.35 3.36
N LEU A 105 3.81 6.04 3.11
CA LEU A 105 2.70 5.08 3.26
C LEU A 105 2.74 4.31 4.59
N ALA A 106 3.85 4.40 5.33
CA ALA A 106 4.15 3.57 6.49
C ALA A 106 4.31 4.38 7.79
N ARG A 107 3.79 5.62 7.83
CA ARG A 107 3.80 6.45 9.04
C ARG A 107 3.04 5.79 10.19
N GLY A 108 1.93 5.12 9.87
CA GLY A 108 1.16 4.29 10.78
C GLY A 108 1.56 2.82 10.71
N LYS A 109 1.82 2.21 11.87
CA LYS A 109 2.13 0.77 11.97
C LYS A 109 0.88 -0.13 11.91
N GLN A 110 -0.28 0.43 12.24
CA GLN A 110 -1.57 -0.24 12.23
C GLN A 110 -2.44 0.34 11.13
N CYS A 111 -3.30 -0.52 10.56
CA CYS A 111 -4.29 -0.06 9.61
C CYS A 111 -5.29 0.87 10.29
N GLN A 112 -5.53 2.04 9.69
CA GLN A 112 -6.59 2.96 10.10
C GLN A 112 -7.44 3.29 8.88
N TYR A 113 -8.76 3.22 9.07
CA TYR A 113 -9.76 3.46 8.05
C TYR A 113 -11.06 3.93 8.71
N LYS A 114 -11.78 4.83 8.03
CA LYS A 114 -13.15 5.23 8.41
C LYS A 114 -14.21 4.44 7.68
N THR A 115 -13.88 3.95 6.48
CA THR A 115 -14.78 3.23 5.60
C THR A 115 -14.16 1.93 5.13
N LYS A 116 -15.03 0.97 4.85
CA LYS A 116 -14.68 -0.24 4.11
C LYS A 116 -15.25 -0.13 2.70
N GLY A 117 -14.58 -0.77 1.76
CA GLY A 117 -15.00 -0.83 0.37
C GLY A 117 -15.00 -2.26 -0.13
N ASP A 118 -15.54 -2.45 -1.33
CA ASP A 118 -15.42 -3.71 -2.03
C ASP A 118 -13.99 -3.97 -2.53
N VAL A 119 -13.75 -5.16 -3.09
CA VAL A 119 -12.43 -5.56 -3.61
C VAL A 119 -11.93 -4.59 -4.69
N LYS A 120 -12.82 -4.10 -5.55
CA LYS A 120 -12.46 -3.20 -6.64
C LYS A 120 -12.06 -1.83 -6.10
N GLU A 121 -12.78 -1.29 -5.12
CA GLU A 121 -12.45 -0.02 -4.46
C GLU A 121 -11.10 -0.11 -3.75
N PHE A 122 -10.86 -1.21 -3.04
CA PHE A 122 -9.58 -1.46 -2.37
C PHE A 122 -8.41 -1.56 -3.35
N LEU A 123 -8.53 -2.34 -4.42
CA LEU A 123 -7.49 -2.46 -5.46
C LEU A 123 -7.26 -1.12 -6.19
N ASN A 124 -8.31 -0.35 -6.46
CA ASN A 124 -8.16 1.00 -7.02
C ASN A 124 -7.45 1.96 -6.08
N LYS A 125 -7.69 1.86 -4.77
CA LYS A 125 -6.96 2.64 -3.76
C LYS A 125 -5.47 2.30 -3.80
N ILE A 126 -5.10 1.02 -3.86
CA ILE A 126 -3.71 0.57 -4.04
C ILE A 126 -3.11 1.18 -5.32
N LEU A 127 -3.79 0.99 -6.46
CA LEU A 127 -3.30 1.42 -7.76
C LEU A 127 -3.01 2.92 -7.79
N ARG A 128 -3.99 3.74 -7.37
CA ARG A 128 -3.86 5.21 -7.34
C ARG A 128 -2.72 5.65 -6.42
N THR A 129 -2.58 5.03 -5.25
CA THR A 129 -1.50 5.33 -4.31
C THR A 129 -0.13 5.11 -4.96
N TYR A 130 0.11 3.95 -5.58
CA TYR A 130 1.42 3.65 -6.17
C TYR A 130 1.67 4.38 -7.49
N GLN A 131 0.64 4.66 -8.29
CA GLN A 131 0.76 5.54 -9.46
C GLN A 131 1.21 6.95 -9.07
N SER A 132 0.64 7.51 -7.99
CA SER A 132 1.06 8.83 -7.51
C SER A 132 2.52 8.87 -7.07
N ILE A 133 3.03 7.78 -6.49
CA ILE A 133 4.45 7.63 -6.14
C ILE A 133 5.29 7.53 -7.41
N ASN A 134 4.85 6.77 -8.41
CA ASN A 134 5.56 6.63 -9.68
C ASN A 134 5.73 7.98 -10.39
N GLN A 135 4.66 8.78 -10.45
CA GLN A 135 4.66 10.11 -11.07
C GLN A 135 5.58 11.10 -10.35
N ARG A 136 5.75 10.99 -9.03
CA ARG A 136 6.66 11.84 -8.26
C ARG A 136 8.14 11.47 -8.45
N ARG A 137 8.45 10.32 -9.06
CA ARG A 137 9.82 9.85 -9.30
C ARG A 137 10.29 10.05 -10.74
N SER A 138 9.36 10.19 -11.69
CA SER A 138 9.63 10.50 -13.09
C SER A 138 9.82 11.99 -13.31
#